data_AF-A0A316K7F3-F1
#
_entry.id   AF-A0A316K7F3-F1
#
_cell.length_a   1.000
_cell.length_b   1.000
_cell.length_c   1.000
_cell.angle_alpha   90.00
_cell.angle_beta   90.00
_cell.angle_gamma   90.00
#
_symmetry.space_group_name_H-M   'P 1'
#
loop_
_entity.id
_entity.type
_entity.pdbx_description
1 polymer ?
#
loop_
_entity_poly.entity_id
_entity_poly.type
_entity_poly.pdbx_seq_one_letter_code
_entity_poly.pdbx_strand_id
1 'polypeptide(L)'
;MASEKDSCDWIFIYYAPYDNDLSAHSDTILAQLSTASKYDNVRVVFQLDTDDTLGMYRYSISPSGVHIDTIPSEESTSNEQLQDYFNWIGDNFAFRNSAIFFLDHGGGLDEVGQDLYPDSTFIKVPDIRNVLLSFKYENNVLIDLIYLQVCAKASIEPLYELSEIADYTLACQRYLGAPNYYYKGMLQHVAKIPRNQWRGFGHSNCSVGSTGNVRVANLY
;
A
#
# COMPACT_ATOMS: atom_id res chain seq x y z
N MET A 1 22.46 -2.99 20.17
CA MET A 1 22.82 -2.73 18.76
C MET A 1 21.54 -2.93 17.98
N ALA A 2 21.11 -1.96 17.16
CA ALA A 2 19.99 -2.18 16.26
C ALA A 2 20.35 -3.32 15.31
N SER A 3 19.43 -4.25 15.05
CA SER A 3 19.60 -5.26 14.01
C SER A 3 19.75 -4.59 12.65
N GLU A 4 20.47 -5.22 11.73
CA GLU A 4 20.57 -4.74 10.36
C GLU A 4 19.20 -4.83 9.68
N LYS A 5 18.78 -3.75 8.99
CA LYS A 5 17.51 -3.70 8.26
C LYS A 5 17.57 -4.57 7.01
N ASP A 6 16.48 -5.26 6.69
CA ASP A 6 16.36 -6.00 5.44
C ASP A 6 16.35 -5.02 4.24
N SER A 7 17.34 -5.16 3.37
CA SER A 7 17.61 -4.22 2.29
C SER A 7 17.07 -4.70 0.95
N CYS A 8 16.39 -3.81 0.22
CA CYS A 8 15.87 -4.10 -1.12
C CYS A 8 15.91 -2.88 -2.05
N ASP A 9 15.70 -3.10 -3.34
CA ASP A 9 15.55 -1.98 -4.28
C ASP A 9 14.11 -1.45 -4.20
N TRP A 10 13.14 -2.35 -4.14
CA TRP A 10 11.72 -2.05 -4.09
C TRP A 10 11.04 -2.66 -2.88
N ILE A 11 10.27 -1.84 -2.18
CA ILE A 11 9.25 -2.31 -1.24
C ILE A 11 7.85 -1.95 -1.73
N PHE A 12 6.93 -2.90 -1.66
CA PHE A 12 5.51 -2.68 -1.89
C PHE A 12 4.77 -2.85 -0.58
N ILE A 13 4.09 -1.81 -0.14
CA ILE A 13 3.49 -1.68 1.18
C ILE A 13 1.98 -1.69 1.01
N TYR A 14 1.31 -2.73 1.50
CA TYR A 14 -0.14 -2.89 1.41
C TYR A 14 -0.78 -2.69 2.78
N TYR A 15 -1.93 -2.02 2.79
CA TYR A 15 -2.79 -1.86 3.96
C TYR A 15 -4.24 -2.15 3.55
N ALA A 16 -4.89 -3.10 4.23
CA ALA A 16 -6.26 -3.50 3.95
C ALA A 16 -7.04 -3.72 5.26
N PRO A 17 -7.88 -2.76 5.67
CA PRO A 17 -8.82 -2.93 6.77
C PRO A 17 -10.02 -3.77 6.28
N TYR A 18 -9.79 -5.05 5.99
CA TYR A 18 -10.73 -5.95 5.31
C TYR A 18 -11.66 -6.69 6.27
N ASP A 19 -11.89 -6.20 7.49
CA ASP A 19 -13.03 -6.67 8.30
C ASP A 19 -14.34 -6.12 7.70
N ASN A 20 -14.67 -6.69 6.55
CA ASN A 20 -15.84 -6.47 5.74
C ASN A 20 -15.92 -7.58 4.65
N ASP A 21 -16.81 -7.44 3.68
CA ASP A 21 -17.02 -8.47 2.65
C ASP A 21 -15.86 -8.64 1.64
N LEU A 22 -14.83 -7.79 1.66
CA LEU A 22 -13.61 -7.95 0.88
C LEU A 22 -12.60 -8.93 1.52
N SER A 23 -12.80 -9.35 2.77
CA SER A 23 -12.02 -10.41 3.45
C SER A 23 -11.85 -11.66 2.59
N ALA A 24 -12.91 -12.01 1.84
CA ALA A 24 -12.96 -13.17 0.94
C ALA A 24 -11.93 -13.13 -0.20
N HIS A 25 -11.28 -11.99 -0.44
CA HIS A 25 -10.27 -11.81 -1.47
C HIS A 25 -8.82 -11.92 -0.98
N SER A 26 -8.60 -11.95 0.34
CA SER A 26 -7.29 -11.95 0.99
C SER A 26 -6.36 -13.04 0.46
N ASP A 27 -6.81 -14.30 0.43
CA ASP A 27 -6.02 -15.44 -0.04
C ASP A 27 -5.58 -15.28 -1.50
N THR A 28 -6.48 -14.76 -2.35
CA THR A 28 -6.18 -14.57 -3.78
C THR A 28 -5.14 -13.47 -3.99
N ILE A 29 -5.20 -12.41 -3.19
CA ILE A 29 -4.22 -11.31 -3.23
C ILE A 29 -2.87 -11.80 -2.67
N LEU A 30 -2.87 -12.45 -1.51
CA LEU A 30 -1.68 -13.01 -0.86
C LEU A 30 -0.97 -14.03 -1.76
N ALA A 31 -1.70 -14.90 -2.46
CA ALA A 31 -1.11 -15.84 -3.40
C ALA A 31 -0.34 -15.15 -4.54
N GLN A 32 -0.82 -13.99 -5.01
CA GLN A 32 -0.12 -13.22 -6.05
C GLN A 32 1.05 -12.42 -5.47
N LEU A 33 0.88 -11.78 -4.31
CA LEU A 33 1.94 -11.04 -3.62
C LEU A 33 3.10 -11.94 -3.18
N SER A 34 2.81 -13.18 -2.80
CA SER A 34 3.80 -14.21 -2.45
C SER A 34 4.80 -14.50 -3.57
N THR A 35 4.53 -14.10 -4.81
CA THR A 35 5.50 -14.20 -5.90
C THR A 35 6.73 -13.30 -5.71
N ALA A 36 6.66 -12.30 -4.82
CA ALA A 36 7.81 -11.50 -4.41
C ALA A 36 8.94 -12.34 -3.80
N SER A 37 8.64 -13.51 -3.21
CA SER A 37 9.63 -14.45 -2.68
C SER A 37 10.61 -15.03 -3.72
N LYS A 38 10.41 -14.70 -5.01
CA LYS A 38 11.30 -15.12 -6.10
C LYS A 38 12.34 -14.08 -6.47
N TYR A 39 12.32 -12.90 -5.84
CA TYR A 39 13.09 -11.74 -6.29
C TYR A 39 13.89 -11.11 -5.15
N ASP A 40 15.22 -11.18 -5.24
CA ASP A 40 16.13 -10.67 -4.20
C ASP A 40 16.02 -9.15 -3.98
N ASN A 41 15.61 -8.42 -5.01
CA ASN A 41 15.51 -6.96 -5.02
C ASN A 41 14.12 -6.42 -4.65
N VAL A 42 13.13 -7.28 -4.38
CA VAL A 42 11.75 -6.88 -4.05
C VAL A 42 11.36 -7.38 -2.67
N ARG A 43 10.64 -6.54 -1.92
CA ARG A 43 9.92 -6.90 -0.70
C ARG A 43 8.46 -6.52 -0.83
N VAL A 44 7.61 -7.32 -0.22
CA VAL A 44 6.21 -6.97 0.00
C VAL A 44 5.95 -7.03 1.49
N VAL A 45 5.31 -6.00 2.03
CA VAL A 45 4.74 -6.00 3.36
C VAL A 45 3.24 -5.74 3.26
N PHE A 46 2.45 -6.45 4.05
CA PHE A 46 0.99 -6.34 3.99
C PHE A 46 0.41 -6.43 5.40
N GLN A 47 -0.21 -5.35 5.88
CA GLN A 47 -1.08 -5.40 7.05
C GLN A 47 -2.52 -5.56 6.60
N LEU A 48 -3.14 -6.65 7.05
CA LEU A 48 -4.44 -7.12 6.63
C LEU A 48 -5.27 -7.38 7.89
N ASP A 49 -6.40 -6.70 7.99
CA ASP A 49 -7.46 -7.09 8.91
C ASP A 49 -8.46 -7.97 8.18
N THR A 50 -8.88 -9.09 8.75
CA THR A 50 -9.91 -9.93 8.12
C THR A 50 -11.13 -9.97 9.02
N ASP A 51 -12.27 -10.38 8.49
CA ASP A 51 -13.52 -10.57 9.25
C ASP A 51 -13.49 -11.71 10.29
N ASP A 52 -12.30 -12.13 10.70
CA ASP A 52 -12.11 -12.95 11.89
C ASP A 52 -12.02 -12.06 13.14
N THR A 53 -11.77 -12.63 14.31
CA THR A 53 -11.62 -11.86 15.56
C THR A 53 -10.33 -12.25 16.27
N LEU A 54 -9.29 -12.46 15.46
CA LEU A 54 -7.97 -12.91 15.89
C LEU A 54 -6.93 -11.78 15.86
N GLY A 55 -7.37 -10.55 15.57
CA GLY A 55 -6.55 -9.39 15.27
C GLY A 55 -6.02 -9.38 13.84
N MET A 56 -5.40 -8.27 13.48
CA MET A 56 -4.78 -8.14 12.15
C MET A 56 -3.57 -9.07 11.95
N TYR A 57 -3.31 -9.39 10.68
CA TYR A 57 -2.13 -10.11 10.23
C TYR A 57 -1.15 -9.18 9.51
N ARG A 58 0.11 -9.24 9.90
CA ARG A 58 1.21 -8.53 9.24
C ARG A 58 2.11 -9.52 8.51
N TYR A 59 2.08 -9.46 7.19
CA TYR A 59 2.89 -10.29 6.31
C TYR A 59 4.18 -9.56 5.93
N SER A 60 5.31 -10.26 6.00
CA SER A 60 6.55 -9.87 5.34
C SER A 60 6.94 -10.93 4.34
N ILE A 61 7.07 -10.54 3.07
CA ILE A 61 7.36 -11.45 1.97
C ILE A 61 8.69 -11.06 1.35
N SER A 62 9.61 -12.01 1.37
CA SER A 62 10.98 -11.85 0.89
C SER A 62 11.48 -13.15 0.25
N PRO A 63 12.68 -13.18 -0.33
CA PRO A 63 13.32 -14.42 -0.81
C PRO A 63 13.47 -15.51 0.25
N SER A 64 13.48 -15.15 1.55
CA SER A 64 13.52 -16.15 2.63
C SER A 64 12.16 -16.81 2.89
N GLY A 65 11.09 -16.31 2.27
CA GLY A 65 9.75 -16.85 2.37
C GLY A 65 8.72 -15.80 2.79
N VAL A 66 7.60 -16.30 3.33
CA VAL A 66 6.53 -15.48 3.92
C VAL A 66 6.62 -15.61 5.44
N HIS A 67 6.76 -14.49 6.13
CA HIS A 67 6.64 -14.39 7.57
C HIS A 67 5.32 -13.71 7.92
N ILE A 68 4.69 -14.13 9.02
CA ILE A 68 3.37 -13.67 9.45
C ILE A 68 3.45 -13.39 10.95
N ASP A 69 3.15 -12.16 11.33
CA ASP A 69 2.95 -11.74 12.71
C ASP A 69 1.47 -11.45 12.94
N THR A 70 0.97 -11.78 14.13
CA THR A 70 -0.37 -11.37 14.59
C THR A 70 -0.25 -10.09 15.38
N ILE A 71 -1.04 -9.08 15.01
CA ILE A 71 -1.17 -7.81 15.71
C ILE A 71 -2.44 -7.90 16.56
N PRO A 72 -2.35 -7.86 17.91
CA PRO A 72 -3.48 -8.12 18.78
C PRO A 72 -4.42 -6.90 18.90
N SER A 73 -4.92 -6.43 17.77
CA SER A 73 -5.85 -5.31 17.64
C SER A 73 -6.74 -5.54 16.41
N GLU A 74 -8.00 -5.17 16.56
CA GLU A 74 -9.07 -5.21 15.55
C GLU A 74 -9.40 -3.78 15.08
N GLU A 75 -8.55 -2.80 15.38
CA GLU A 75 -8.84 -1.37 15.13
C GLU A 75 -8.08 -0.91 13.89
N SER A 76 -8.33 -1.56 12.75
CA SER A 76 -7.52 -1.38 11.54
C SER A 76 -7.71 -0.03 10.87
N THR A 77 -8.74 0.73 11.23
CA THR A 77 -8.89 2.12 10.77
C THR A 77 -8.23 3.15 11.70
N SER A 78 -7.72 2.73 12.86
CA SER A 78 -7.16 3.66 13.83
C SER A 78 -5.81 4.22 13.40
N ASN A 79 -5.57 5.49 13.73
CA ASN A 79 -4.30 6.17 13.47
C ASN A 79 -3.13 5.50 14.19
N GLU A 80 -3.37 4.92 15.36
CA GLU A 80 -2.36 4.21 16.13
C GLU A 80 -1.87 2.97 15.38
N GLN A 81 -2.77 2.13 14.87
CA GLN A 81 -2.40 0.93 14.13
C GLN A 81 -1.74 1.24 12.79
N LEU A 82 -2.21 2.30 12.10
CA LEU A 82 -1.58 2.75 10.87
C LEU A 82 -0.15 3.28 11.13
N GLN A 83 0.04 4.10 12.18
CA GLN A 83 1.35 4.62 12.55
C GLN A 83 2.30 3.50 13.02
N ASP A 84 1.83 2.55 13.83
CA ASP A 84 2.62 1.38 14.27
C ASP A 84 3.14 0.60 13.05
N TYR A 85 2.29 0.37 12.06
CA TYR A 85 2.69 -0.34 10.86
C TYR A 85 3.82 0.37 10.10
N PHE A 86 3.69 1.67 9.86
CA PHE A 86 4.73 2.44 9.17
C PHE A 86 6.02 2.59 9.99
N ASN A 87 5.92 2.68 11.32
CA ASN A 87 7.08 2.63 12.20
C ASN A 87 7.80 1.29 12.09
N TRP A 88 7.06 0.18 12.13
CA TRP A 88 7.62 -1.15 11.95
C TRP A 88 8.31 -1.29 10.59
N ILE A 89 7.74 -0.75 9.51
CA ILE A 89 8.40 -0.75 8.20
C ILE A 89 9.72 0.04 8.27
N GLY A 90 9.68 1.23 8.87
CA GLY A 90 10.84 2.09 9.07
C GLY A 90 11.94 1.38 9.84
N ASP A 91 11.61 0.65 10.90
CA ASP A 91 12.56 -0.06 11.74
C ASP A 91 13.18 -1.30 11.08
N ASN A 92 12.43 -1.98 10.21
CA ASN A 92 12.83 -3.30 9.69
C ASN A 92 13.39 -3.26 8.26
N PHE A 93 13.09 -2.24 7.45
CA PHE A 93 13.44 -2.24 6.03
C PHE A 93 14.28 -1.03 5.62
N ALA A 94 15.26 -1.28 4.75
CA ALA A 94 15.95 -0.24 4.01
C ALA A 94 15.65 -0.44 2.51
N PHE A 95 15.14 0.60 1.86
CA PHE A 95 14.71 0.49 0.46
C PHE A 95 15.02 1.76 -0.30
N ARG A 96 15.12 1.62 -1.63
CA ARG A 96 15.39 2.76 -2.53
C ARG A 96 14.11 3.33 -3.11
N ASN A 97 13.15 2.46 -3.38
CA ASN A 97 11.88 2.82 -3.99
C ASN A 97 10.74 2.18 -3.21
N SER A 98 9.63 2.91 -3.10
CA SER A 98 8.44 2.41 -2.40
C SER A 98 7.15 2.74 -3.12
N ALA A 99 6.23 1.79 -3.08
CA ALA A 99 4.85 1.98 -3.51
C ALA A 99 3.91 1.54 -2.38
N ILE A 100 2.96 2.40 -2.03
CA ILE A 100 2.02 2.21 -0.93
C ILE A 100 0.63 2.03 -1.52
N PHE A 101 -0.10 1.02 -1.05
CA PHE A 101 -1.40 0.64 -1.55
C PHE A 101 -2.40 0.58 -0.41
N PHE A 102 -3.48 1.33 -0.53
CA PHE A 102 -4.66 1.23 0.32
C PHE A 102 -5.74 0.49 -0.45
N LEU A 103 -6.20 -0.64 0.08
CA LEU A 103 -7.13 -1.56 -0.58
C LEU A 103 -8.36 -1.67 0.28
N ASP A 104 -9.51 -1.25 -0.24
CA ASP A 104 -10.82 -1.49 0.37
C ASP A 104 -11.99 -0.82 -0.38
N HIS A 105 -13.17 -0.81 0.24
CA HIS A 105 -14.28 0.10 0.00
C HIS A 105 -13.92 1.57 0.16
N GLY A 106 -14.63 2.40 -0.62
CA GLY A 106 -14.62 3.84 -0.46
C GLY A 106 -15.91 4.29 0.19
N GLY A 107 -15.81 5.14 1.21
CA GLY A 107 -16.95 5.83 1.79
C GLY A 107 -17.16 7.21 1.17
N GLY A 108 -17.37 8.21 2.02
CA GLY A 108 -17.35 9.63 1.72
C GLY A 108 -16.05 10.14 1.08
N LEU A 109 -15.97 11.47 0.96
CA LEU A 109 -14.94 12.14 0.16
C LEU A 109 -13.51 11.81 0.62
N ASP A 110 -13.32 11.68 1.93
CA ASP A 110 -12.05 11.44 2.59
C ASP A 110 -11.91 10.03 3.17
N GLU A 111 -12.84 9.10 2.89
CA GLU A 111 -12.90 7.78 3.54
C GLU A 111 -12.30 6.66 2.67
N VAL A 112 -11.20 6.08 3.11
CA VAL A 112 -10.36 5.10 2.39
C VAL A 112 -10.28 3.80 3.19
N GLY A 113 -11.28 2.94 3.02
CA GLY A 113 -11.38 1.65 3.71
C GLY A 113 -12.13 1.68 5.02
N GLN A 114 -12.96 0.66 5.17
CA GLN A 114 -13.99 0.48 6.15
C GLN A 114 -13.68 -0.75 6.99
N ASP A 115 -13.56 -0.53 8.28
CA ASP A 115 -13.57 -1.59 9.26
C ASP A 115 -14.97 -1.68 9.88
N LEU A 116 -15.52 -2.88 10.02
CA LEU A 116 -16.85 -3.10 10.59
C LEU A 116 -16.81 -3.49 12.07
N TYR A 117 -15.66 -3.86 12.62
CA TYR A 117 -15.52 -4.33 13.99
C TYR A 117 -14.29 -3.68 14.66
N PRO A 118 -14.32 -3.34 15.96
CA PRO A 118 -15.47 -3.42 16.86
C PRO A 118 -16.57 -2.40 16.53
N ASP A 119 -16.24 -1.34 15.78
CA ASP A 119 -17.14 -0.29 15.37
C ASP A 119 -16.97 0.02 13.88
N SER A 120 -18.08 0.32 13.19
CA SER A 120 -18.00 0.72 11.78
C SER A 120 -17.31 2.08 11.63
N THR A 121 -16.10 2.04 11.08
CA THR A 121 -15.19 3.19 10.97
C THR A 121 -14.52 3.21 9.60
N PHE A 122 -13.87 4.33 9.27
CA PHE A 122 -13.11 4.47 8.03
C PHE A 122 -11.76 5.12 8.30
N ILE A 123 -10.72 4.68 7.59
CA ILE A 123 -9.46 5.45 7.53
C ILE A 123 -9.74 6.75 6.78
N LYS A 124 -9.23 7.87 7.28
CA LYS A 124 -9.35 9.16 6.59
C LYS A 124 -8.10 9.53 5.81
N VAL A 125 -8.26 10.21 4.68
CA VAL A 125 -7.11 10.69 3.88
C VAL A 125 -6.18 11.63 4.68
N PRO A 126 -6.68 12.55 5.53
CA PRO A 126 -5.80 13.36 6.39
C PRO A 126 -4.95 12.52 7.36
N ASP A 127 -5.50 11.40 7.85
CA ASP A 127 -4.77 10.48 8.73
C ASP A 127 -3.65 9.77 7.98
N ILE A 128 -3.95 9.28 6.77
CA ILE A 128 -2.95 8.75 5.83
C ILE A 128 -1.86 9.79 5.59
N ARG A 129 -2.24 11.06 5.33
CA ARG A 129 -1.27 12.14 5.10
C ARG A 129 -0.33 12.30 6.27
N ASN A 130 -0.87 12.40 7.48
CA ASN A 130 -0.08 12.64 8.68
C ASN A 130 0.92 11.49 8.95
N VAL A 131 0.45 10.24 8.88
CA VAL A 131 1.32 9.07 9.10
C VAL A 131 2.42 8.98 8.03
N LEU A 132 2.07 9.16 6.75
CA LEU A 132 3.04 9.06 5.66
C LEU A 132 4.06 10.20 5.65
N LEU A 133 3.67 11.42 6.06
CA LEU A 133 4.62 12.51 6.25
C LEU A 133 5.61 12.21 7.37
N SER A 134 5.13 11.74 8.53
CA SER A 134 6.00 11.33 9.64
C SER A 134 6.96 10.23 9.20
N PHE A 135 6.43 9.17 8.57
CA PHE A 135 7.23 8.07 8.04
C PHE A 135 8.32 8.54 7.07
N LYS A 136 7.96 9.42 6.13
CA LYS A 136 8.88 10.01 5.15
C LYS A 136 10.02 10.78 5.81
N TYR A 137 9.70 11.67 6.76
CA TYR A 137 10.69 12.54 7.40
C TYR A 137 11.57 11.81 8.41
N GLU A 138 10.99 10.94 9.24
CA GLU A 138 11.72 10.22 10.29
C GLU A 138 12.69 9.18 9.71
N ASN A 139 12.31 8.55 8.59
CA ASN A 139 13.13 7.52 7.95
C ASN A 139 13.95 8.05 6.77
N ASN A 140 13.78 9.32 6.38
CA ASN A 140 14.40 9.93 5.20
C ASN A 140 14.20 9.08 3.93
N VAL A 141 12.97 8.61 3.72
CA VAL A 141 12.58 7.75 2.58
C VAL A 141 11.85 8.54 1.52
N LEU A 142 11.85 8.01 0.29
CA LEU A 142 11.01 8.52 -0.80
C LEU A 142 9.81 7.59 -0.99
N ILE A 143 8.66 8.20 -1.28
CA ILE A 143 7.44 7.49 -1.65
C ILE A 143 7.21 7.74 -3.14
N ASP A 144 7.46 6.73 -3.98
CA ASP A 144 7.33 6.87 -5.44
C ASP A 144 5.85 6.87 -5.86
N LEU A 145 5.03 6.04 -5.20
CA LEU A 145 3.63 5.85 -5.55
C LEU A 145 2.76 5.67 -4.31
N ILE A 146 1.64 6.37 -4.27
CA ILE A 146 0.49 5.98 -3.47
C ILE A 146 -0.61 5.52 -4.42
N TYR A 147 -1.16 4.32 -4.20
CA TYR A 147 -2.33 3.84 -4.91
C TYR A 147 -3.50 3.70 -3.93
N LEU A 148 -4.48 4.59 -4.08
CA LEU A 148 -5.81 4.41 -3.50
C LEU A 148 -6.58 3.41 -4.39
N GLN A 149 -6.38 2.12 -4.13
CA GLN A 149 -7.13 1.03 -4.77
C GLN A 149 -8.52 0.92 -4.11
N VAL A 150 -9.23 2.03 -4.15
CA VAL A 150 -10.49 2.28 -3.47
C VAL A 150 -11.44 2.93 -4.47
N CYS A 151 -12.71 2.56 -4.39
CA CYS A 151 -13.75 3.11 -5.26
C CYS A 151 -13.85 4.64 -5.12
N ALA A 152 -13.99 5.33 -6.25
CA ALA A 152 -14.29 6.77 -6.32
C ALA A 152 -13.30 7.68 -5.55
N LYS A 153 -12.00 7.39 -5.60
CA LYS A 153 -10.93 8.20 -4.96
C LYS A 153 -10.06 9.03 -5.91
N ALA A 154 -10.37 9.05 -7.20
CA ALA A 154 -9.73 9.97 -8.15
C ALA A 154 -10.48 11.30 -8.29
N SER A 155 -10.85 11.92 -7.16
CA SER A 155 -11.32 13.31 -7.10
C SER A 155 -10.19 14.23 -6.64
N ILE A 156 -10.35 15.56 -6.78
CA ILE A 156 -9.25 16.50 -6.52
C ILE A 156 -8.84 16.52 -5.04
N GLU A 157 -9.77 16.28 -4.13
CA GLU A 157 -9.61 16.39 -2.69
C GLU A 157 -8.62 15.35 -2.13
N PRO A 158 -8.83 14.03 -2.29
CA PRO A 158 -7.85 13.04 -1.85
C PRO A 158 -6.52 13.16 -2.60
N LEU A 159 -6.53 13.51 -3.89
CA LEU A 159 -5.32 13.65 -4.69
C LEU A 159 -4.48 14.86 -4.26
N TYR A 160 -5.12 15.98 -3.92
CA TYR A 160 -4.44 17.18 -3.46
C TYR A 160 -3.85 16.97 -2.05
N GLU A 161 -4.61 16.33 -1.17
CA GLU A 161 -4.17 16.02 0.19
C GLU A 161 -2.89 15.17 0.20
N LEU A 162 -2.72 14.26 -0.76
CA LEU A 162 -1.54 13.38 -0.87
C LEU A 162 -0.43 13.92 -1.78
N SER A 163 -0.63 15.08 -2.42
CA SER A 163 0.23 15.57 -3.52
C SER A 163 1.67 15.91 -3.13
N GLU A 164 1.95 16.17 -1.85
CA GLU A 164 3.29 16.49 -1.33
C GLU A 164 4.03 15.25 -0.79
N ILE A 165 3.33 14.13 -0.69
CA ILE A 165 3.83 12.92 -0.03
C ILE A 165 4.59 12.06 -1.03
N ALA A 166 3.97 11.79 -2.18
CA ALA A 166 4.47 10.89 -3.20
C ALA A 166 4.67 11.56 -4.56
N ASP A 167 5.58 11.04 -5.37
CA ASP A 167 5.80 11.52 -6.74
C ASP A 167 4.58 11.29 -7.65
N TYR A 168 3.83 10.20 -7.39
CA TYR A 168 2.62 9.85 -8.10
C TYR A 168 1.54 9.38 -7.11
N THR A 169 0.30 9.79 -7.37
CA THR A 169 -0.89 9.19 -6.74
C THR A 169 -1.77 8.58 -7.82
N LEU A 170 -2.04 7.29 -7.70
CA LEU A 170 -2.97 6.55 -8.53
C LEU A 170 -4.29 6.34 -7.77
N ALA A 171 -5.41 6.49 -8.46
CA ALA A 171 -6.74 6.25 -7.92
C ALA A 171 -7.74 6.02 -9.05
N CYS A 172 -8.94 5.52 -8.74
CA CYS A 172 -10.02 5.33 -9.71
C CYS A 172 -11.17 6.33 -9.50
N GLN A 173 -11.74 6.84 -10.60
CA GLN A 173 -12.92 7.72 -10.56
C GLN A 173 -14.22 6.96 -10.33
N ARG A 174 -14.22 5.64 -10.60
CA ARG A 174 -15.40 4.77 -10.57
C ARG A 174 -15.19 3.61 -9.61
N TYR A 175 -16.19 2.72 -9.58
CA TYR A 175 -16.09 1.44 -8.90
C TYR A 175 -14.94 0.61 -9.48
N LEU A 176 -14.15 0.02 -8.58
CA LEU A 176 -13.12 -0.96 -8.89
C LEU A 176 -13.67 -2.35 -8.62
N GLY A 177 -13.37 -3.31 -9.50
CA GLY A 177 -13.66 -4.71 -9.24
C GLY A 177 -12.70 -5.30 -8.22
N ALA A 178 -13.18 -6.25 -7.42
CA ALA A 178 -12.38 -7.08 -6.53
C ALA A 178 -12.58 -8.58 -6.86
N PRO A 179 -11.52 -9.41 -6.76
CA PRO A 179 -10.14 -9.05 -6.48
C PRO A 179 -9.44 -8.46 -7.73
N ASN A 180 -8.34 -7.75 -7.50
CA ASN A 180 -7.44 -7.32 -8.57
C ASN A 180 -6.41 -8.42 -8.90
N TYR A 181 -5.92 -8.44 -10.14
CA TYR A 181 -5.01 -9.49 -10.65
C TYR A 181 -3.67 -8.97 -11.19
N TYR A 182 -3.35 -7.69 -10.96
CA TYR A 182 -2.12 -7.08 -11.48
C TYR A 182 -0.88 -7.39 -10.63
N TYR A 183 -1.04 -7.78 -9.37
CA TYR A 183 0.04 -7.86 -8.38
C TYR A 183 1.24 -8.69 -8.87
N LYS A 184 0.99 -9.93 -9.31
CA LYS A 184 2.05 -10.82 -9.79
C LYS A 184 2.78 -10.26 -11.01
N GLY A 185 2.03 -9.75 -11.99
CA GLY A 185 2.60 -9.20 -13.22
C GLY A 185 3.43 -7.94 -12.97
N MET A 186 2.96 -7.10 -12.04
CA MET A 186 3.64 -5.89 -11.62
C MET A 186 4.95 -6.20 -10.88
N LEU A 187 4.93 -7.11 -9.89
CA LEU A 187 6.15 -7.55 -9.17
C LEU A 187 7.16 -8.17 -10.14
N GLN A 188 6.70 -9.00 -11.08
CA GLN A 188 7.52 -9.59 -12.15
C GLN A 188 8.16 -8.54 -13.07
N HIS A 189 7.43 -7.46 -13.36
CA HIS A 189 7.93 -6.38 -14.21
C HIS A 189 9.00 -5.58 -13.47
N VAL A 190 8.72 -5.14 -12.25
CA VAL A 190 9.62 -4.30 -11.46
C VAL A 190 10.90 -5.03 -11.07
N ALA A 191 10.82 -6.33 -10.73
CA ALA A 191 11.99 -7.14 -10.41
C ALA A 191 13.03 -7.19 -11.55
N LYS A 192 12.59 -7.01 -12.82
CA LYS A 192 13.46 -7.01 -14.00
C LYS A 192 14.07 -5.65 -14.32
N ILE A 193 13.61 -4.57 -13.68
CA ILE A 193 14.12 -3.23 -13.94
C ILE A 193 15.48 -3.10 -13.25
N PRO A 194 16.58 -2.85 -14.01
CA PRO A 194 17.88 -2.67 -13.40
C PRO A 194 17.89 -1.51 -12.40
N ARG A 195 18.62 -1.70 -11.31
CA ARG A 195 18.74 -0.78 -10.17
C ARG A 195 19.09 0.69 -10.54
N ASN A 196 19.68 0.92 -11.71
CA ASN A 196 20.09 2.24 -12.22
C ASN A 196 19.20 2.77 -13.36
N GLN A 197 18.11 2.08 -13.73
CA GLN A 197 17.27 2.42 -14.88
C GLN A 197 15.84 2.83 -14.51
N TRP A 198 15.44 2.75 -13.24
CA TRP A 198 14.13 3.23 -12.82
C TRP A 198 14.01 4.76 -12.99
N ARG A 199 12.95 5.20 -13.68
CA ARG A 199 12.65 6.62 -13.98
C ARG A 199 11.25 7.04 -13.48
N GLY A 200 10.71 6.34 -12.48
CA GLY A 200 9.36 6.55 -11.94
C GLY A 200 8.25 5.80 -12.70
N PHE A 201 7.10 5.64 -12.05
CA PHE A 201 5.92 4.91 -12.58
C PHE A 201 5.30 5.55 -13.84
N GLY A 202 5.66 6.79 -14.18
CA GLY A 202 5.07 7.55 -15.29
C GLY A 202 5.61 7.29 -16.70
N HIS A 203 6.62 6.42 -16.88
CA HIS A 203 7.28 6.24 -18.19
C HIS A 203 6.89 4.98 -18.98
N SER A 204 6.28 3.95 -18.36
CA SER A 204 6.09 2.66 -19.06
C SER A 204 4.67 2.13 -19.18
N ASN A 205 3.62 2.67 -18.53
CA ASN A 205 2.28 2.03 -18.63
C ASN A 205 1.03 2.92 -18.50
N CYS A 206 1.12 4.26 -18.60
CA CYS A 206 -0.08 5.11 -18.60
C CYS A 206 -0.01 6.17 -19.71
N SER A 207 -0.75 5.94 -20.80
CA SER A 207 -0.95 6.93 -21.85
C SER A 207 -2.06 7.91 -21.46
N VAL A 208 -1.74 8.97 -20.69
CA VAL A 208 -2.61 10.16 -20.59
C VAL A 208 -1.74 11.41 -20.40
N GLY A 209 -2.07 12.47 -21.13
CA GLY A 209 -1.27 13.68 -21.25
C GLY A 209 -1.49 14.76 -20.18
N SER A 210 -0.57 15.72 -20.25
CA SER A 210 -0.50 17.03 -19.60
C SER A 210 0.08 17.12 -18.18
N THR A 211 0.55 18.33 -17.90
CA THR A 211 1.68 18.73 -17.06
C THR A 211 1.31 18.92 -15.59
N GLY A 212 2.02 18.21 -14.70
CA GLY A 212 1.92 18.32 -13.23
C GLY A 212 2.29 17.00 -12.54
N ASN A 213 2.59 17.02 -11.23
CA ASN A 213 2.91 15.85 -10.40
C ASN A 213 1.68 14.97 -10.06
N VAL A 214 0.53 15.22 -10.68
CA VAL A 214 -0.69 14.43 -10.47
C VAL A 214 -1.04 13.74 -11.78
N ARG A 215 -0.86 12.42 -11.84
CA ARG A 215 -1.27 11.59 -12.98
C ARG A 215 -2.36 10.63 -12.56
N VAL A 216 -3.59 10.92 -12.97
CA VAL A 216 -4.73 10.00 -12.83
C VAL A 216 -4.60 8.94 -13.93
N ALA A 217 -4.34 7.68 -13.57
CA ALA A 217 -4.53 6.59 -14.52
C ALA A 217 -5.91 5.96 -14.32
N ASN A 218 -6.75 6.07 -15.34
CA ASN A 218 -7.97 5.30 -15.43
C ASN A 218 -7.60 3.87 -15.84
N LEU A 219 -7.69 2.93 -14.91
CA LEU A 219 -7.67 1.50 -15.24
C LEU A 219 -9.10 1.12 -15.64
N TYR A 220 -9.28 0.75 -16.90
CA TYR A 220 -10.52 0.19 -17.46
C TYR A 220 -10.48 -1.33 -17.41
#